data_AF-R7SCE6-F1
#
_entry.id   AF-R7SCE6-F1
#
_cell.length_a   1.000
_cell.length_b   1.000
_cell.length_c   1.000
_cell.angle_alpha   90.00
_cell.angle_beta   90.00
_cell.angle_gamma   90.00
#
_symmetry.space_group_name_H-M   'P 1'
#
loop_
_entity.id
_entity.type
_entity.pdbx_description
1 polymer ?
#
loop_
_entity_poly.entity_id
_entity_poly.type
_entity_poly.pdbx_seq_one_letter_code
_entity_poly.pdbx_strand_id
1 'polypeptide(L)'
;WVQESRELFALMNVILALIHPGQYEAGRKGLRLCKNFHATVSSARAWESVFTAVGIISNRVTVPHKDIGGYLPWYDLLFTCGDYDGGVFDIPGLGLEFSYPPGAVVAICGKFIRHHVPMVRGNRVCCAFYMRKNVQTWADSGVPHWSME
;
A
#
# COMPACT_ATOMS: atom_id res chain seq x y z
N TRP A 1 -7.34 13.74 9.62
CA TRP A 1 -6.50 12.75 8.91
C TRP A 1 -7.11 12.22 7.62
N VAL A 2 -8.07 11.28 7.61
CA VAL A 2 -8.55 10.65 6.33
C VAL A 2 -8.95 11.69 5.27
N GLN A 3 -9.72 12.72 5.66
CA GLN A 3 -10.13 13.81 4.77
C GLN A 3 -9.01 14.77 4.38
N GLU A 4 -7.96 14.86 5.17
CA GLU A 4 -6.77 15.68 4.88
C GLU A 4 -5.80 14.92 3.97
N SER A 5 -5.86 13.58 3.96
CA SER A 5 -5.01 12.70 3.14
C SER A 5 -5.56 12.46 1.73
N ARG A 6 -6.60 13.18 1.30
CA ARG A 6 -7.27 12.95 0.00
C ARG A 6 -6.32 13.03 -1.20
N GLU A 7 -5.44 14.02 -1.22
CA GLU A 7 -4.47 14.20 -2.30
C GLU A 7 -3.48 13.03 -2.37
N LEU A 8 -2.97 12.60 -1.21
CA LEU A 8 -2.11 11.42 -1.13
C LEU A 8 -2.84 10.15 -1.58
N PHE A 9 -4.10 9.97 -1.19
CA PHE A 9 -4.91 8.84 -1.61
C PHE A 9 -5.14 8.86 -3.13
N ALA A 10 -5.47 10.02 -3.69
CA ALA A 10 -5.63 10.19 -5.13
C ALA A 10 -4.34 9.85 -5.89
N LEU A 11 -3.18 10.32 -5.41
CA LEU A 11 -1.89 10.01 -6.00
C LEU A 11 -1.59 8.50 -5.98
N MET A 12 -1.76 7.84 -4.83
CA MET A 12 -1.53 6.39 -4.72
C MET A 12 -2.50 5.59 -5.59
N ASN A 13 -3.76 6.02 -5.68
CA ASN A 13 -4.75 5.41 -6.55
C ASN A 13 -4.33 5.50 -8.02
N VAL A 14 -3.85 6.67 -8.47
CA VAL A 14 -3.38 6.88 -9.85
C VAL A 14 -2.14 6.04 -10.14
N ILE A 15 -1.17 6.01 -9.23
CA ILE A 15 0.01 5.15 -9.36
C ILE A 15 -0.41 3.69 -9.53
N LEU A 16 -1.31 3.18 -8.68
CA LEU A 16 -1.80 1.81 -8.80
C LEU A 16 -2.55 1.58 -10.13
N ALA A 17 -3.38 2.54 -10.56
CA ALA A 17 -4.10 2.44 -11.82
C ALA A 17 -3.15 2.31 -13.03
N LEU A 18 -1.98 2.94 -12.97
CA LEU A 18 -0.97 2.88 -14.03
C LEU A 18 -0.17 1.58 -13.98
N ILE A 19 0.33 1.18 -12.81
CA ILE A 19 1.26 0.05 -12.70
C ILE A 19 0.56 -1.30 -12.54
N HIS A 20 -0.69 -1.30 -12.07
CA HIS A 20 -1.48 -2.51 -11.88
C HIS A 20 -3.00 -2.26 -12.05
N PRO A 21 -3.48 -1.97 -13.28
CA PRO A 21 -4.88 -1.62 -13.55
C PRO A 21 -5.90 -2.64 -13.01
N GLY A 22 -5.60 -3.94 -13.15
CA GLY A 22 -6.48 -5.01 -12.65
C GLY A 22 -6.69 -4.95 -11.12
N GLN A 23 -5.63 -4.66 -10.35
CA GLN A 23 -5.75 -4.51 -8.91
C GLN A 23 -6.48 -3.22 -8.53
N TYR A 24 -6.23 -2.13 -9.27
CA TYR A 24 -6.98 -0.89 -9.11
C TYR A 24 -8.49 -1.09 -9.28
N GLU A 25 -8.92 -1.80 -10.33
CA GLU A 25 -10.34 -2.08 -10.56
C GLU A 25 -10.96 -2.99 -9.48
N ALA A 26 -10.22 -4.01 -9.01
CA ALA A 26 -10.66 -4.83 -7.87
C ALA A 26 -10.87 -3.96 -6.60
N GLY A 27 -9.92 -3.05 -6.32
CA GLY A 27 -10.02 -2.06 -5.24
C GLY A 27 -11.25 -1.17 -5.37
N ARG A 28 -11.51 -0.62 -6.57
CA ARG A 28 -12.69 0.21 -6.86
C ARG A 28 -13.99 -0.55 -6.64
N LYS A 29 -14.08 -1.80 -7.10
CA LYS A 29 -15.26 -2.65 -6.91
C LYS A 29 -15.52 -2.87 -5.43
N GLY A 30 -14.48 -3.22 -4.66
CA GLY A 30 -14.57 -3.38 -3.20
C GLY A 30 -15.03 -2.10 -2.50
N LEU A 31 -14.43 -0.94 -2.83
CA LEU A 31 -14.83 0.34 -2.25
C LEU A 31 -16.27 0.72 -2.57
N ARG A 32 -16.72 0.49 -3.81
CA ARG A 32 -18.10 0.77 -4.22
C ARG A 32 -19.09 -0.07 -3.44
N LEU A 33 -18.78 -1.34 -3.17
CA LEU A 33 -19.63 -2.19 -2.34
C LEU A 33 -19.68 -1.66 -0.90
N CYS A 34 -18.53 -1.32 -0.30
CA CYS A 34 -18.49 -0.74 1.05
C CYS A 34 -19.29 0.57 1.16
N LYS A 35 -19.29 1.40 0.12
CA LYS A 35 -20.11 2.63 0.07
C LYS A 35 -21.62 2.37 0.04
N ASN A 36 -22.05 1.15 -0.26
CA ASN A 36 -23.45 0.74 -0.31
C ASN A 36 -23.84 -0.25 0.79
N PHE A 37 -22.90 -0.70 1.61
CA PHE A 37 -23.16 -1.67 2.67
C PHE A 37 -23.41 -0.96 4.00
N HIS A 38 -24.56 -1.23 4.62
CA HIS A 38 -25.04 -0.49 5.79
C HIS A 38 -24.03 -0.44 6.96
N ALA A 39 -23.24 -1.51 7.17
CA ALA A 39 -22.27 -1.54 8.25
C ALA A 39 -20.98 -0.74 7.98
N THR A 40 -20.69 -0.40 6.71
CA THR A 40 -19.44 0.28 6.33
C THR A 40 -19.63 1.63 5.64
N VAL A 41 -20.86 1.98 5.26
CA VAL A 41 -21.17 3.18 4.46
C VAL A 41 -20.64 4.49 5.06
N SER A 42 -20.71 4.67 6.38
CA SER A 42 -20.23 5.90 7.04
C SER A 42 -18.73 6.10 6.83
N SER A 43 -17.94 5.08 7.12
CA SER A 43 -16.48 5.09 6.93
C SER A 43 -16.10 5.08 5.45
N ALA A 44 -16.78 4.28 4.63
CA ALA A 44 -16.47 4.13 3.21
C ALA A 44 -16.74 5.40 2.40
N ARG A 45 -17.68 6.26 2.83
CA ARG A 45 -17.90 7.58 2.22
C ARG A 45 -16.75 8.55 2.48
N ALA A 46 -16.09 8.43 3.63
CA ALA A 46 -14.91 9.22 3.94
C ALA A 46 -13.63 8.66 3.29
N TRP A 47 -13.63 7.38 2.92
CA TRP A 47 -12.48 6.67 2.37
C TRP A 47 -12.39 6.84 0.84
N GLU A 48 -11.40 7.59 0.38
CA GLU A 48 -11.17 7.87 -1.04
C GLU A 48 -10.06 7.01 -1.67
N SER A 49 -9.51 6.03 -0.94
CA SER A 49 -8.48 5.13 -1.44
C SER A 49 -9.07 3.82 -1.96
N VAL A 50 -8.55 3.30 -3.07
CA VAL A 50 -8.93 1.97 -3.59
C VAL A 50 -8.32 0.83 -2.76
N PHE A 51 -7.28 1.14 -1.98
CA PHE A 51 -6.72 0.21 -1.01
C PHE A 51 -7.67 0.05 0.17
N THR A 52 -7.71 -1.15 0.74
CA THR A 52 -8.64 -1.42 1.85
C THR A 52 -8.18 -0.82 3.18
N ALA A 53 -6.89 -0.49 3.29
CA ALA A 53 -6.29 0.03 4.50
C ALA A 53 -5.02 0.84 4.20
N VAL A 54 -4.67 1.71 5.14
CA VAL A 54 -3.41 2.45 5.18
C VAL A 54 -2.80 2.29 6.57
N GLY A 55 -1.55 1.81 6.64
CA GLY A 55 -0.75 1.78 7.85
C GLY A 55 0.17 2.98 7.93
N ILE A 56 0.24 3.65 9.09
CA ILE A 56 1.18 4.74 9.36
C ILE A 56 2.29 4.22 10.25
N ILE A 57 3.52 4.30 9.77
CA ILE A 57 4.70 3.73 10.42
C ILE A 57 5.70 4.87 10.64
N SER A 58 5.88 5.29 11.89
CA SER A 58 6.78 6.38 12.26
C SER A 58 8.04 5.85 12.94
N ASN A 59 9.22 6.22 12.43
CA ASN A 59 10.55 5.93 12.98
C ASN A 59 10.79 4.46 13.41
N ARG A 60 10.04 3.53 12.83
CA ARG A 60 10.11 2.12 13.18
C ARG A 60 11.11 1.43 12.28
N VAL A 61 12.08 0.77 12.90
CA VAL A 61 12.88 -0.27 12.24
C VAL A 61 11.93 -1.40 11.85
N THR A 62 11.89 -1.68 10.56
CA THR A 62 11.14 -2.81 10.03
C THR A 62 12.13 -3.94 9.85
N VAL A 63 11.96 -5.06 10.56
CA VAL A 63 12.86 -6.21 10.39
C VAL A 63 12.53 -6.97 9.09
N PRO A 64 13.46 -7.75 8.51
CA PRO A 64 13.22 -8.50 7.27
C PRO A 64 12.02 -9.45 7.38
N HIS A 65 10.96 -9.20 6.62
CA HIS A 65 9.70 -9.95 6.68
C HIS A 65 9.00 -10.04 5.33
N LYS A 66 7.94 -10.86 5.27
CA LYS A 66 6.94 -10.87 4.20
C LYS A 66 5.60 -10.47 4.78
N ASP A 67 4.80 -9.75 4.00
CA ASP A 67 3.48 -9.31 4.43
C ASP A 67 2.49 -10.46 4.54
N ILE A 68 1.56 -10.30 5.48
CA ILE A 68 0.47 -11.24 5.74
C ILE A 68 -0.88 -10.63 5.39
N GLY A 69 -1.81 -11.49 5.00
CA GLY A 69 -3.20 -11.07 4.73
C GLY A 69 -3.46 -10.45 3.36
N GLY A 70 -2.43 -10.24 2.52
CA GLY A 70 -2.58 -9.89 1.10
C GLY A 70 -2.76 -11.11 0.17
N TYR A 71 -2.74 -10.87 -1.14
CA TYR A 71 -2.78 -11.89 -2.20
C TYR A 71 -1.54 -11.80 -3.11
N LEU A 72 -1.15 -12.91 -3.76
CA LEU A 72 0.20 -13.07 -4.33
C LEU A 72 0.57 -12.25 -5.60
N PRO A 73 -0.32 -11.60 -6.35
CA PRO A 73 0.06 -10.60 -7.35
C PRO A 73 -0.15 -9.16 -6.88
N TRP A 74 -0.68 -8.94 -5.67
CA TRP A 74 -0.99 -7.58 -5.23
C TRP A 74 0.27 -6.80 -4.89
N TYR A 75 0.26 -5.54 -5.29
CA TYR A 75 1.19 -4.55 -4.84
C TYR A 75 0.64 -3.82 -3.63
N ASP A 76 1.51 -3.69 -2.64
CA ASP A 76 1.41 -2.69 -1.60
C ASP A 76 2.24 -1.48 -2.06
N LEU A 77 1.71 -0.27 -1.84
CA LEU A 77 2.44 0.97 -2.11
C LEU A 77 2.94 1.57 -0.82
N LEU A 78 4.26 1.76 -0.73
CA LEU A 78 4.93 2.31 0.43
C LEU A 78 5.41 3.71 0.06
N PHE A 79 4.72 4.73 0.55
CA PHE A 79 5.14 6.12 0.43
C PHE A 79 5.91 6.52 1.68
N THR A 80 7.04 7.19 1.53
CA THR A 80 7.86 7.68 2.65
C THR A 80 8.00 9.19 2.60
N CYS A 81 7.97 9.84 3.77
CA CYS A 81 8.16 11.28 3.92
C CYS A 81 8.79 11.63 5.27
N GLY A 82 9.06 12.91 5.46
CA GLY A 82 9.66 13.47 6.67
C GLY A 82 11.06 14.01 6.42
N ASP A 83 11.70 14.46 7.49
CA ASP A 83 13.04 15.05 7.47
C ASP A 83 14.04 14.00 7.94
N TYR A 84 14.55 13.21 6.99
CA TYR A 84 15.53 12.16 7.25
C TYR A 84 16.50 11.99 6.09
N ASP A 85 17.67 11.44 6.38
CA ASP A 85 18.69 11.09 5.40
C ASP A 85 18.94 9.58 5.32
N GLY A 86 19.63 9.15 4.26
CA GLY A 86 20.16 7.78 4.17
C GLY A 86 19.11 6.66 4.14
N GLY A 87 17.88 6.95 3.72
CA GLY A 87 16.83 5.92 3.61
C GLY A 87 17.18 4.84 2.60
N VAL A 88 17.00 3.59 3.00
CA VAL A 88 17.20 2.40 2.14
C VAL A 88 15.98 1.49 2.23
N PHE A 89 15.56 0.98 1.08
CA PHE A 89 14.64 -0.13 0.98
C PHE A 89 15.42 -1.38 0.56
N ASP A 90 15.53 -2.35 1.46
CA ASP A 90 16.36 -3.54 1.29
C ASP A 90 15.48 -4.76 0.95
N ILE A 91 15.93 -5.52 -0.05
CA ILE A 91 15.37 -6.80 -0.48
C ILE A 91 16.46 -7.88 -0.34
N PRO A 92 16.69 -8.43 0.87
CA PRO A 92 17.83 -9.30 1.13
C PRO A 92 17.83 -10.59 0.31
N GLY A 93 16.63 -11.10 -0.02
CA GLY A 93 16.48 -12.32 -0.82
C GLY A 93 17.00 -12.17 -2.26
N LEU A 94 17.15 -10.94 -2.74
CA LEU A 94 17.70 -10.62 -4.07
C LEU A 94 19.08 -9.97 -3.98
N GLY A 95 19.58 -9.65 -2.79
CA GLY A 95 20.81 -8.87 -2.60
C GLY A 95 20.72 -7.46 -3.20
N LEU A 96 19.52 -6.87 -3.21
CA LEU A 96 19.26 -5.54 -3.79
C LEU A 96 18.88 -4.54 -2.71
N GLU A 97 19.47 -3.35 -2.81
CA GLU A 97 19.13 -2.19 -2.00
C GLU A 97 18.77 -1.02 -2.92
N PHE A 98 17.71 -0.30 -2.58
CA PHE A 98 17.27 0.87 -3.30
C PHE A 98 17.33 2.10 -2.41
N SER A 99 17.74 3.23 -2.98
CA SER A 99 17.61 4.52 -2.31
C SER A 99 16.13 4.80 -2.04
N TYR A 100 15.80 5.14 -0.79
CA TYR A 100 14.43 5.38 -0.34
C TYR A 100 14.32 6.74 0.39
N PRO A 101 14.59 7.86 -0.32
CA PRO A 101 14.57 9.20 0.25
C PRO A 101 13.13 9.70 0.50
N PRO A 102 12.95 10.78 1.29
CA PRO A 102 11.64 11.44 1.43
C PRO A 102 11.01 11.74 0.06
N GLY A 103 9.73 11.41 -0.09
CA GLY A 103 8.97 11.57 -1.34
C GLY A 103 8.92 10.31 -2.21
N ALA A 104 9.75 9.30 -1.94
CA ALA A 104 9.76 8.07 -2.73
C ALA A 104 8.51 7.19 -2.49
N VAL A 105 8.13 6.45 -3.54
CA VAL A 105 7.07 5.44 -3.50
C VAL A 105 7.64 4.12 -4.00
N VAL A 106 7.48 3.06 -3.21
CA VAL A 106 7.85 1.70 -3.60
C VAL A 106 6.58 0.88 -3.81
N ALA A 107 6.43 0.31 -5.00
CA ALA A 107 5.43 -0.71 -5.28
C ALA A 107 6.07 -2.10 -5.10
N ILE A 108 5.50 -2.93 -4.25
CA ILE A 108 6.07 -4.24 -3.94
C ILE A 108 4.98 -5.29 -3.72
N CYS A 109 5.23 -6.50 -4.22
CA CYS A 109 4.47 -7.67 -3.76
C CYS A 109 5.04 -8.14 -2.41
N GLY A 110 4.67 -7.47 -1.32
CA GLY A 110 5.22 -7.71 0.02
C GLY A 110 4.97 -9.12 0.56
N LYS A 111 3.92 -9.79 0.06
CA LYS A 111 3.65 -11.21 0.38
C LYS A 111 4.65 -12.18 -0.26
N PHE A 112 5.19 -11.83 -1.42
CA PHE A 112 6.16 -12.66 -2.14
C PHE A 112 7.60 -12.29 -1.77
N ILE A 113 7.91 -11.00 -1.79
CA ILE A 113 9.24 -10.44 -1.62
C ILE A 113 9.53 -10.15 -0.15
N ARG A 114 10.57 -10.78 0.40
CA ARG A 114 11.06 -10.46 1.75
C ARG A 114 11.80 -9.12 1.71
N HIS A 115 11.37 -8.17 2.52
CA HIS A 115 11.88 -6.81 2.49
C HIS A 115 12.03 -6.22 3.90
N HIS A 116 12.81 -5.15 4.01
CA HIS A 116 12.87 -4.32 5.21
C HIS A 116 13.30 -2.88 4.94
N VAL A 117 13.14 -2.07 5.98
CA VAL A 117 13.66 -0.71 6.04
C VAL A 117 14.44 -0.56 7.35
N PRO A 118 15.77 -0.39 7.29
CA PRO A 118 16.62 -0.13 8.45
C PRO A 118 16.27 1.17 9.19
N MET A 119 16.96 1.40 10.29
CA MET A 119 16.93 2.70 10.98
C MET A 119 17.44 3.80 10.04
N VAL A 120 16.80 4.97 10.07
CA VAL A 120 17.26 6.18 9.37
C VAL A 120 17.66 7.25 10.37
N ARG A 121 18.48 8.23 9.97
CA ARG A 121 18.73 9.42 10.79
C ARG A 121 17.68 10.48 10.48
N GLY A 122 17.02 10.98 11.51
CA GLY A 122 15.95 11.96 11.39
C GLY A 122 14.56 11.35 11.62
N ASN A 123 13.54 12.02 11.10
CA ASN A 123 12.13 11.67 11.27
C ASN A 123 11.54 11.14 9.98
N ARG A 124 11.29 9.84 9.93
CA ARG A 124 10.65 9.16 8.81
C ARG A 124 9.25 8.69 9.17
N VAL A 125 8.31 8.99 8.29
CA VAL A 125 6.96 8.44 8.30
C VAL A 125 6.73 7.69 6.99
N CYS A 126 6.25 6.46 7.09
CA CYS A 126 5.83 5.65 5.96
C CYS A 126 4.32 5.45 6.00
N CYS A 127 3.66 5.72 4.87
CA CYS A 127 2.27 5.36 4.63
C CYS A 127 2.26 4.10 3.76
N ALA A 128 1.87 2.97 4.34
CA ALA A 128 1.76 1.69 3.66
C ALA A 128 0.31 1.47 3.20
N PHE A 129 0.07 1.51 1.89
CA PHE A 129 -1.22 1.29 1.26
C PHE A 129 -1.31 -0.17 0.83
N TYR A 130 -2.28 -0.92 1.37
CA TYR A 130 -2.39 -2.35 1.13
C TYR A 130 -3.84 -2.83 1.05
N MET A 131 -4.02 -3.97 0.40
CA MET A 131 -5.30 -4.66 0.30
C MET A 131 -5.35 -5.89 1.20
N ARG A 132 -6.46 -6.08 1.90
CA ARG A 132 -6.73 -7.25 2.72
C ARG A 132 -7.55 -8.27 1.93
N LYS A 133 -7.03 -9.49 1.84
CA LYS A 133 -7.65 -10.60 1.09
C LYS A 133 -9.08 -10.85 1.54
N ASN A 134 -9.33 -10.90 2.85
CA ASN A 134 -10.66 -11.19 3.39
C ASN A 134 -11.71 -10.13 2.98
N VAL A 135 -11.35 -8.84 2.92
CA VAL A 135 -12.24 -7.77 2.46
C VAL A 135 -12.59 -7.97 0.98
N GLN A 136 -11.59 -8.26 0.15
CA GLN A 136 -11.80 -8.45 -1.28
C GLN A 136 -12.54 -9.75 -1.63
N THR A 137 -12.35 -10.81 -0.83
CA THR A 137 -13.12 -12.06 -0.92
C THR A 137 -14.58 -11.81 -0.52
N TRP A 138 -14.83 -11.10 0.59
CA TRP A 138 -16.19 -10.72 0.98
C TRP A 138 -16.87 -9.88 -0.09
N ALA A 139 -16.13 -8.95 -0.71
CA ALA A 139 -16.65 -8.08 -1.74
C ALA A 139 -16.81 -8.74 -3.12
N ASP A 140 -16.41 -10.01 -3.25
CA ASP A 140 -16.32 -10.73 -4.52
C ASP A 140 -15.68 -9.86 -5.63
N SER A 141 -14.62 -9.13 -5.27
CA SER A 141 -14.01 -8.14 -6.14
C SER A 141 -13.18 -8.75 -7.29
N GLY A 142 -13.06 -10.09 -7.30
CA GLY A 142 -12.15 -10.82 -8.16
C GLY A 142 -10.74 -10.89 -7.57
N VAL A 143 -9.92 -11.76 -8.15
CA VAL A 143 -8.50 -11.85 -7.85
C VAL A 143 -7.77 -11.34 -9.10
N PRO A 144 -7.16 -10.14 -9.06
CA PRO A 144 -6.37 -9.67 -10.19
C PRO A 144 -5.19 -10.63 -10.39
N HIS A 145 -4.83 -10.86 -11.66
CA HIS A 145 -3.60 -11.56 -12.03
C HIS A 145 -2.39 -10.65 -11.82
N TRP A 146 -1.17 -11.16 -12.04
CA TRP A 146 0.00 -10.30 -12.14
C TRP A 146 -0.25 -9.17 -13.15
N SER A 147 0.31 -7.98 -12.89
CA SER A 147 0.35 -6.93 -13.89
C SER A 147 1.10 -7.46 -15.12
N MET A 148 0.36 -7.86 -16.14
CA MET A 148 0.89 -8.12 -17.47
C MET A 148 0.57 -6.90 -18.32
N GLU A 149 1.51 -6.51 -19.17
CA GLU A 149 1.30 -5.50 -20.21
C GLU A 149 0.09 -5.83 -21.10
#